data_AF-A0A0F9EJ32-F1
#
_entry.id   AF-A0A0F9EJ32-F1
#
_cell.length_a   1.000
_cell.length_b   1.000
_cell.length_c   1.000
_cell.angle_alpha   90.00
_cell.angle_beta   90.00
_cell.angle_gamma   90.00
#
_symmetry.space_group_name_H-M   'P 1'
#
loop_
_entity.id
_entity.type
_entity.pdbx_description
1 polymer ?
#
loop_
_entity_poly.entity_id
_entity_poly.type
_entity_poly.pdbx_seq_one_letter_code
_entity_poly.pdbx_strand_id
1 'polypeptide(L)'
;MPHDRLKSEDVKSLVDNRLQELRKRLLDSSRRNPLINVRFSATSTSILRVVDELPDVLRHNLTTGKSMRIVPLPALEEELPDEQDDTFLDALYAARQEDELYLADVAKVDPESEKAEGKLLKIERALKDRVREALNLPVRQTKEDLNLVRHADNHGISPSYILPMPEDENEDGRHQDADIQTLMLPVRLTRVAKSIIDKGRSFERETGVNVFHAAFGILEWKDPAERSKFLSPLLLLEIRIDRKQSPRGAEFHVSGIEKMSMNTTLMQKLQSEHGLALPGYEGGSIEDYFLLAEEAAPKGWDWKIRREVMFGIFPSSKIAMYHDLDPSRRALADNEVVATMLASSGVGDGSYAETYETDDPEVARMVPHLVMDADASQYSALVDAAQGDNMAIEGPPGSGK
;
A
#
# COMPACT_ATOMS: atom_id res chain seq x y z
N MET A 1 34.16 -30.09 26.76
CA MET A 1 34.09 -29.85 25.31
C MET A 1 32.63 -29.87 24.80
N PRO A 2 31.77 -28.89 25.14
CA PRO A 2 30.42 -28.77 24.57
C PRO A 2 30.41 -28.06 23.20
N HIS A 3 31.35 -27.13 22.99
CA HIS A 3 31.45 -26.26 21.81
C HIS A 3 31.66 -26.98 20.47
N ASP A 4 32.16 -28.22 20.48
CA ASP A 4 32.45 -28.96 19.25
C ASP A 4 31.24 -29.73 18.69
N ARG A 5 30.22 -30.00 19.54
CA ARG A 5 29.00 -30.71 19.11
C ARG A 5 28.06 -29.84 18.29
N LEU A 6 28.02 -28.53 18.58
CA LEU A 6 27.18 -27.55 17.88
C LEU A 6 27.66 -27.26 16.45
N LYS A 7 28.90 -27.64 16.10
CA LYS A 7 29.48 -27.44 14.77
C LYS A 7 29.31 -28.63 13.82
N SER A 8 28.71 -29.73 14.29
CA SER A 8 28.44 -30.90 13.44
C SER A 8 27.48 -30.55 12.29
N GLU A 9 27.69 -31.15 11.12
CA GLU A 9 26.80 -30.96 9.96
C GLU A 9 25.34 -31.31 10.28
N ASP A 10 25.13 -32.34 11.10
CA ASP A 10 23.79 -32.74 11.55
C ASP A 10 23.08 -31.62 12.30
N VAL A 11 23.78 -30.95 13.23
CA VAL A 11 23.23 -29.82 13.99
C VAL A 11 22.96 -28.63 13.07
N LYS A 12 23.87 -28.32 12.15
CA LYS A 12 23.64 -27.23 11.18
C LYS A 12 22.41 -27.47 10.32
N SER A 13 22.25 -28.69 9.81
CA SER A 13 21.08 -29.08 9.02
C SER A 13 19.78 -28.98 9.83
N LEU A 14 19.80 -29.35 11.11
CA LEU A 14 18.65 -29.22 12.01
C LEU A 14 18.28 -27.75 12.24
N VAL A 15 19.28 -26.89 12.47
CA VAL A 15 19.11 -25.45 12.66
C VAL A 15 18.54 -24.80 11.40
N ASP A 16 19.09 -25.13 10.23
CA ASP A 16 18.59 -24.62 8.94
C ASP A 16 17.14 -25.04 8.69
N ASN A 17 16.78 -26.29 8.99
CA ASN A 17 15.40 -26.77 8.89
C ASN A 17 14.45 -26.01 9.83
N ARG A 18 14.85 -25.80 11.10
CA ARG A 18 14.06 -25.00 12.06
C ARG A 18 13.94 -23.53 11.62
N LEU A 19 15.01 -22.94 11.07
CA LEU A 19 14.96 -21.60 10.49
C LEU A 19 13.94 -21.54 9.35
N GLN A 20 13.94 -22.52 8.44
CA GLN A 20 12.96 -22.58 7.36
C GLN A 20 11.51 -22.67 7.88
N GLU A 21 11.26 -23.43 8.95
CA GLU A 21 9.94 -23.48 9.58
C GLU A 21 9.53 -22.16 10.24
N LEU A 22 10.44 -21.53 10.99
CA LEU A 22 10.20 -20.24 11.64
C LEU A 22 9.94 -19.13 10.63
N ARG A 23 10.69 -19.12 9.52
CA ARG A 23 10.48 -18.22 8.38
C ARG A 23 9.05 -18.33 7.85
N LYS A 24 8.54 -19.54 7.63
CA LYS A 24 7.17 -19.75 7.16
C LYS A 24 6.14 -19.15 8.13
N ARG A 25 6.37 -19.22 9.44
CA ARG A 25 5.49 -18.64 10.47
C ARG A 25 5.50 -17.11 10.51
N LEU A 26 6.50 -16.45 9.91
CA LEU A 26 6.53 -15.00 9.79
C LEU A 26 5.53 -14.49 8.74
N LEU A 27 5.16 -15.28 7.75
CA LEU A 27 4.25 -14.83 6.70
C LEU A 27 2.79 -15.02 7.11
N ASP A 28 2.02 -13.93 7.13
CA ASP A 28 0.57 -14.00 7.38
C ASP A 28 -0.16 -14.33 6.07
N SER A 29 -0.49 -15.60 5.84
CA SER A 29 -1.22 -16.06 4.66
C SER A 29 -2.75 -15.90 4.76
N SER A 30 -3.25 -15.20 5.79
CA SER A 30 -4.68 -15.06 6.05
C SER A 30 -5.38 -14.08 5.10
N ARG A 31 -6.71 -14.22 4.98
CA ARG A 31 -7.57 -13.31 4.19
C ARG A 31 -7.63 -11.87 4.74
N ARG A 32 -6.99 -11.59 5.89
CA ARG A 32 -6.90 -10.25 6.48
C ARG A 32 -5.67 -9.49 5.98
N ASN A 33 -4.64 -10.20 5.52
CA ASN A 33 -3.44 -9.59 4.99
C ASN A 33 -3.72 -9.01 3.59
N PRO A 34 -3.52 -7.70 3.35
CA PRO A 34 -3.71 -7.10 2.03
C PRO A 34 -2.74 -7.62 0.96
N LEU A 35 -1.62 -8.26 1.35
CA LEU A 35 -0.75 -8.98 0.42
C LEU A 35 -1.38 -10.27 -0.11
N ILE A 36 -2.40 -10.82 0.56
CA ILE A 36 -3.12 -12.00 0.09
C ILE A 36 -4.51 -11.64 -0.44
N ASN A 37 -5.17 -10.68 0.20
CA ASN A 37 -6.55 -10.36 -0.14
C ASN A 37 -6.83 -8.87 0.04
N VAL A 38 -6.64 -8.12 -1.03
CA VAL A 38 -7.04 -6.73 -1.17
C VAL A 38 -8.57 -6.64 -1.12
N ARG A 39 -9.07 -5.84 -0.21
CA ARG A 39 -10.51 -5.56 -0.09
C ARG A 39 -10.84 -4.26 -0.81
N PHE A 40 -11.42 -4.36 -1.99
CA PHE A 40 -12.00 -3.22 -2.67
C PHE A 40 -13.31 -2.83 -1.97
N SER A 41 -13.29 -1.69 -1.30
CA SER A 41 -14.50 -1.05 -0.79
C SER A 41 -14.50 0.40 -1.25
N ALA A 42 -15.62 0.87 -1.77
CA ALA A 42 -15.82 2.29 -2.12
C ALA A 42 -15.60 3.22 -0.92
N THR A 43 -15.81 2.71 0.30
CA THR A 43 -15.59 3.46 1.54
C THR A 43 -14.16 3.34 2.07
N SER A 44 -13.33 2.47 1.51
CA SER A 44 -11.95 2.29 1.96
C SER A 44 -11.15 3.59 1.89
N THR A 45 -10.28 3.77 2.88
CA THR A 45 -9.32 4.88 2.96
C THR A 45 -7.89 4.37 3.14
N SER A 46 -7.64 3.08 2.89
CA SER A 46 -6.31 2.46 3.01
C SER A 46 -5.63 2.24 1.66
N ILE A 47 -6.38 2.38 0.56
CA ILE A 47 -5.91 2.11 -0.79
C ILE A 47 -6.46 3.19 -1.71
N LEU A 48 -5.61 3.67 -2.62
CA LEU A 48 -5.91 4.56 -3.71
C LEU A 48 -5.69 3.80 -5.01
N ARG A 49 -6.68 3.81 -5.90
CA ARG A 49 -6.62 3.11 -7.18
C ARG A 49 -6.40 4.10 -8.30
N VAL A 50 -5.54 3.72 -9.23
CA VAL A 50 -5.16 4.47 -10.42
C VAL A 50 -6.10 4.12 -11.56
N VAL A 51 -6.37 5.09 -12.43
CA VAL A 51 -7.11 4.92 -13.68
C VAL A 51 -6.36 5.64 -14.80
N ASP A 52 -6.61 5.27 -16.05
CA ASP A 52 -6.07 5.97 -17.23
C ASP A 52 -4.53 6.13 -17.24
N GLU A 53 -3.79 5.15 -16.72
CA GLU A 53 -2.32 5.14 -16.73
C GLU A 53 -1.78 3.86 -17.39
N LEU A 54 -0.59 3.94 -17.98
CA LEU A 54 0.11 2.76 -18.50
C LEU A 54 1.03 2.16 -17.42
N PRO A 55 0.85 0.87 -17.03
CA PRO A 55 1.62 0.25 -15.95
C PRO A 55 3.14 0.37 -16.11
N ASP A 56 3.66 0.13 -17.31
CA ASP A 56 5.09 0.20 -17.59
C ASP A 56 5.66 1.62 -17.51
N VAL A 57 4.91 2.61 -18.01
CA VAL A 57 5.30 4.02 -17.96
C VAL A 57 5.27 4.51 -16.51
N LEU A 58 4.22 4.20 -15.78
CA LEU A 58 4.08 4.54 -14.37
C LEU A 58 5.20 3.90 -13.53
N ARG A 59 5.50 2.62 -13.75
CA ARG A 59 6.62 1.94 -13.11
C ARG A 59 7.95 2.60 -13.44
N HIS A 60 8.19 2.92 -14.72
CA HIS A 60 9.43 3.58 -15.15
C HIS A 60 9.59 4.93 -14.45
N ASN A 61 8.56 5.77 -14.45
CA ASN A 61 8.58 7.08 -13.80
C ASN A 61 8.85 6.96 -12.29
N LEU A 62 8.16 6.05 -11.59
CA LEU A 62 8.36 5.88 -10.14
C LEU A 62 9.74 5.30 -9.80
N THR A 63 10.26 4.36 -10.59
CA THR A 63 11.57 3.73 -10.33
C THR A 63 12.77 4.61 -10.71
N THR A 64 12.60 5.59 -11.60
CA THR A 64 13.63 6.60 -11.91
C THR A 64 13.66 7.75 -10.91
N GLY A 65 12.84 7.69 -9.85
CA GLY A 65 12.79 8.70 -8.80
C GLY A 65 11.99 9.94 -9.15
N LYS A 66 11.24 9.94 -10.28
CA LYS A 66 10.34 11.04 -10.62
C LYS A 66 9.24 11.13 -9.56
N SER A 67 9.05 12.32 -9.01
CA SER A 67 7.95 12.62 -8.10
C SER A 67 6.72 12.96 -8.92
N MET A 68 5.71 12.09 -8.89
CA MET A 68 4.46 12.22 -9.65
C MET A 68 3.33 12.68 -8.74
N ARG A 69 2.45 13.55 -9.21
CA ARG A 69 1.31 14.11 -8.47
C ARG A 69 0.09 13.22 -8.65
N ILE A 70 -0.63 12.95 -7.56
CA ILE A 70 -1.88 12.20 -7.61
C ILE A 70 -3.03 13.18 -7.86
N VAL A 71 -3.77 12.98 -8.95
CA VAL A 71 -4.78 13.91 -9.45
C VAL A 71 -6.20 13.34 -9.25
N PRO A 72 -7.13 14.13 -8.70
CA PRO A 72 -8.54 13.74 -8.59
C PRO A 72 -9.26 13.90 -9.94
N LEU A 73 -10.49 13.42 -10.02
CA LEU A 73 -11.42 13.96 -11.02
C LEU A 73 -11.63 15.47 -10.77
N PRO A 74 -11.91 16.26 -11.82
CA PRO A 74 -12.30 17.66 -11.68
C PRO A 74 -13.44 17.85 -10.67
N ALA A 75 -13.44 18.98 -9.96
CA ALA A 75 -14.53 19.27 -9.02
C ALA A 75 -15.88 19.36 -9.76
N LEU A 76 -16.99 19.05 -9.08
CA LEU A 76 -18.31 19.11 -9.71
C LEU A 76 -18.68 20.53 -10.16
N GLU A 77 -18.09 21.53 -9.50
CA GLU A 77 -18.26 22.95 -9.80
C GLU A 77 -17.41 23.45 -10.98
N GLU A 78 -16.45 22.65 -11.47
CA GLU A 78 -15.65 23.02 -12.65
C GLU A 78 -16.46 22.94 -13.95
N GLU A 79 -16.04 23.72 -14.93
CA GLU A 79 -16.65 23.71 -16.27
C GLU A 79 -16.28 22.42 -17.00
N LEU A 80 -17.22 21.90 -17.79
CA LEU A 80 -16.98 20.71 -18.60
C LEU A 80 -16.17 21.11 -19.86
N PRO A 81 -15.27 20.24 -20.35
CA PRO A 81 -14.48 20.53 -21.55
C PRO A 81 -15.34 20.85 -22.77
N ASP A 82 -16.45 20.13 -22.96
CA ASP A 82 -17.40 20.34 -24.06
C ASP A 82 -18.14 21.68 -24.01
N GLU A 83 -18.15 22.37 -22.86
CA GLU A 83 -18.70 23.73 -22.74
C GLU A 83 -17.76 24.80 -23.31
N GLN A 84 -16.52 24.44 -23.64
CA GLN A 84 -15.55 25.32 -24.28
C GLN A 84 -15.54 25.18 -25.82
N ASP A 85 -16.31 24.24 -26.36
CA ASP A 85 -16.41 24.06 -27.80
C ASP A 85 -17.18 25.23 -28.45
N ASP A 86 -16.75 25.65 -29.64
CA ASP A 86 -17.36 26.77 -30.39
C ASP A 86 -18.88 26.58 -30.53
N THR A 87 -19.34 25.36 -30.78
CA THR A 87 -20.76 25.03 -30.91
C THR A 87 -21.57 25.31 -29.64
N PHE A 88 -20.99 25.04 -28.47
CA PHE A 88 -21.63 25.30 -27.18
C PHE A 88 -21.62 26.79 -26.87
N LEU A 89 -20.50 27.46 -27.12
CA LEU A 89 -20.34 28.89 -26.87
C LEU A 89 -21.28 29.74 -27.73
N ASP A 90 -21.46 29.39 -29.01
CA ASP A 90 -22.41 30.04 -29.92
C ASP A 90 -23.85 29.86 -29.44
N ALA A 91 -24.22 28.64 -29.05
CA ALA A 91 -25.55 28.34 -28.52
C ALA A 91 -25.82 29.09 -27.20
N LEU A 92 -24.82 29.16 -26.32
CA LEU A 92 -24.90 29.90 -25.06
C LEU A 92 -25.04 31.42 -25.31
N TYR A 93 -24.33 31.95 -26.30
CA TYR A 93 -24.43 33.36 -26.67
C TYR A 93 -25.84 33.72 -27.16
N ALA A 94 -26.44 32.89 -28.02
CA ALA A 94 -27.83 33.05 -28.45
C ALA A 94 -28.81 32.92 -27.27
N ALA A 95 -28.64 31.90 -26.44
CA ALA A 95 -29.52 31.64 -25.30
C ALA A 95 -29.52 32.78 -24.27
N ARG A 96 -28.38 33.47 -24.06
CA ARG A 96 -28.32 34.65 -23.16
C ARG A 96 -29.22 35.82 -23.61
N GLN A 97 -29.57 35.89 -24.89
CA GLN A 97 -30.41 36.96 -25.46
C GLN A 97 -31.86 36.54 -25.65
N GLU A 98 -32.10 35.26 -25.92
CA GLU A 98 -33.42 34.75 -26.34
C GLU A 98 -34.14 33.96 -25.23
N ASP A 99 -33.43 33.43 -24.23
CA ASP A 99 -34.04 32.62 -23.18
C ASP A 99 -34.84 33.49 -22.19
N GLU A 100 -36.16 33.40 -22.28
CA GLU A 100 -37.10 34.19 -21.46
C GLU A 100 -36.93 33.94 -19.95
N LEU A 101 -36.61 32.70 -19.54
CA LEU A 101 -36.45 32.34 -18.14
C LEU A 101 -35.19 32.98 -17.55
N TYR A 102 -34.08 32.95 -18.29
CA TYR A 102 -32.83 33.58 -17.92
C TYR A 102 -32.99 35.09 -17.77
N LEU A 103 -33.57 35.78 -18.76
CA LEU A 103 -33.80 37.22 -18.70
C LEU A 103 -34.72 37.60 -17.52
N ALA A 104 -35.78 36.83 -17.29
CA ALA A 104 -36.70 37.06 -16.17
C ALA A 104 -36.03 36.86 -14.81
N ASP A 105 -35.17 35.86 -14.67
CA ASP A 105 -34.48 35.58 -13.41
C ASP A 105 -33.34 36.57 -13.13
N VAL A 106 -32.58 36.98 -14.15
CA VAL A 106 -31.57 38.05 -14.03
C VAL A 106 -32.22 39.36 -13.60
N ALA A 107 -33.37 39.73 -14.18
CA ALA A 107 -34.09 40.95 -13.81
C ALA A 107 -34.60 40.97 -12.36
N LYS A 108 -34.78 39.80 -11.72
CA LYS A 108 -35.17 39.69 -10.30
C LYS A 108 -33.99 39.80 -9.33
N VAL A 109 -32.75 39.77 -9.83
CA VAL A 109 -31.57 39.89 -8.97
C VAL A 109 -31.30 41.37 -8.68
N ASP A 110 -31.42 41.74 -7.41
CA ASP A 110 -30.99 43.03 -6.91
C ASP A 110 -29.45 43.16 -6.94
N PRO A 111 -28.88 44.08 -7.74
CA PRO A 111 -27.43 44.27 -7.85
C PRO A 111 -26.75 44.71 -6.55
N GLU A 112 -27.47 45.37 -5.63
CA GLU A 112 -26.90 45.89 -4.37
C GLU A 112 -26.88 44.85 -3.25
N SER A 113 -27.46 43.66 -3.48
CA SER A 113 -27.47 42.58 -2.50
C SER A 113 -26.10 41.90 -2.40
N GLU A 114 -25.62 41.64 -1.17
CA GLU A 114 -24.42 40.82 -0.91
C GLU A 114 -24.45 39.42 -1.56
N LYS A 115 -25.63 38.92 -1.94
CA LYS A 115 -25.81 37.60 -2.57
C LYS A 115 -26.06 37.68 -4.08
N ALA A 116 -25.97 38.85 -4.71
CA ALA A 116 -26.28 39.05 -6.12
C ALA A 116 -25.41 38.16 -7.04
N GLU A 117 -24.09 38.18 -6.82
CA GLU A 117 -23.12 37.39 -7.60
C GLU A 117 -23.41 35.88 -7.55
N GLY A 118 -23.65 35.34 -6.35
CA GLY A 118 -23.99 33.93 -6.18
C GLY A 118 -25.33 33.53 -6.79
N LYS A 119 -26.29 34.47 -6.91
CA LYS A 119 -27.56 34.23 -7.63
C LYS A 119 -27.32 34.24 -9.14
N LEU A 120 -26.55 35.19 -9.66
CA LEU A 120 -26.21 35.27 -11.09
C LEU A 120 -25.48 34.02 -11.58
N LEU A 121 -24.50 33.52 -10.82
CA LEU A 121 -23.80 32.27 -11.14
C LEU A 121 -24.75 31.06 -11.25
N LYS A 122 -25.77 30.98 -10.39
CA LYS A 122 -26.78 29.92 -10.45
C LYS A 122 -27.69 30.07 -11.67
N ILE A 123 -28.07 31.30 -12.00
CA ILE A 123 -28.92 31.60 -13.17
C ILE A 123 -28.17 31.28 -14.46
N GLU A 124 -26.90 31.69 -14.57
CA GLU A 124 -26.01 31.36 -15.69
C GLU A 124 -25.82 29.84 -15.82
N ARG A 125 -25.62 29.14 -14.69
CA ARG A 125 -25.50 27.68 -14.71
C ARG A 125 -26.78 26.99 -15.18
N ALA A 126 -27.95 27.47 -14.75
CA ALA A 126 -29.23 26.94 -15.20
C ALA A 126 -29.45 27.17 -16.70
N LEU A 127 -28.99 28.30 -17.25
CA LEU A 127 -28.98 28.54 -18.69
C LEU A 127 -28.06 27.55 -19.42
N LYS A 128 -26.82 27.35 -18.93
CA LYS A 128 -25.89 26.37 -19.48
C LYS A 128 -26.48 24.95 -19.49
N ASP A 129 -27.18 24.55 -18.42
CA ASP A 129 -27.82 23.23 -18.35
C ASP A 129 -28.94 23.07 -19.40
N ARG A 130 -29.71 24.14 -19.69
CA ARG A 130 -30.71 24.14 -20.79
C ARG A 130 -30.07 24.09 -22.18
N VAL A 131 -28.99 24.85 -22.40
CA VAL A 131 -28.23 24.81 -23.65
C VAL A 131 -27.68 23.40 -23.89
N ARG A 132 -27.16 22.77 -22.83
CA ARG A 132 -26.66 21.40 -22.86
C ARG A 132 -27.74 20.39 -23.27
N GLU A 133 -28.94 20.54 -22.73
CA GLU A 133 -30.10 19.72 -23.10
C GLU A 133 -30.50 19.93 -24.58
N ALA A 134 -30.55 21.19 -25.03
CA ALA A 134 -30.87 21.52 -26.43
C ALA A 134 -29.87 20.94 -27.43
N LEU A 135 -28.58 20.86 -27.04
CA LEU A 135 -27.52 20.26 -27.85
C LEU A 135 -27.40 18.73 -27.70
N ASN A 136 -28.30 18.08 -26.95
CA ASN A 136 -28.26 16.64 -26.63
C ASN A 136 -26.93 16.18 -26.01
N LEU A 137 -26.27 17.04 -25.23
CA LEU A 137 -25.02 16.73 -24.56
C LEU A 137 -25.26 15.94 -23.25
N PRO A 138 -24.31 15.10 -22.80
CA PRO A 138 -24.52 14.23 -21.63
C PRO A 138 -24.77 15.00 -20.33
N VAL A 139 -25.86 14.76 -19.62
CA VAL A 139 -26.20 15.47 -18.35
C VAL A 139 -25.00 15.61 -17.38
N ARG A 140 -24.76 16.85 -16.93
CA ARG A 140 -23.75 17.17 -15.92
C ARG A 140 -24.07 16.49 -14.60
N GLN A 141 -23.03 15.98 -13.92
CA GLN A 141 -23.19 15.31 -12.64
C GLN A 141 -23.31 16.33 -11.51
N THR A 142 -24.23 16.10 -10.58
CA THR A 142 -24.47 16.96 -9.41
C THR A 142 -24.23 16.19 -8.11
N LYS A 143 -24.28 16.87 -6.97
CA LYS A 143 -24.11 16.22 -5.66
C LYS A 143 -25.24 15.24 -5.32
N GLU A 144 -26.43 15.45 -5.88
CA GLU A 144 -27.63 14.67 -5.58
C GLU A 144 -27.71 13.38 -6.41
N ASP A 145 -27.28 13.43 -7.67
CA ASP A 145 -27.22 12.28 -8.59
C ASP A 145 -25.81 12.12 -9.15
N LEU A 146 -24.89 11.69 -8.28
CA LEU A 146 -23.47 11.58 -8.60
C LEU A 146 -23.14 10.20 -9.18
N ASN A 147 -22.85 10.15 -10.47
CA ASN A 147 -22.19 9.00 -11.09
C ASN A 147 -20.75 9.37 -11.49
N LEU A 148 -19.77 8.82 -10.76
CA LEU A 148 -18.34 9.09 -11.00
C LEU A 148 -17.86 8.60 -12.37
N VAL A 149 -18.44 7.51 -12.89
CA VAL A 149 -18.09 6.97 -14.22
C VAL A 149 -18.46 7.99 -15.28
N ARG A 150 -19.73 8.45 -15.25
CA ARG A 150 -20.22 9.47 -16.18
C ARG A 150 -19.52 10.81 -16.00
N HIS A 151 -19.15 11.18 -14.77
CA HIS A 151 -18.37 12.39 -14.51
C HIS A 151 -16.99 12.30 -15.18
N ALA A 152 -16.30 11.16 -15.05
CA ALA A 152 -15.03 10.94 -15.71
C ALA A 152 -15.17 10.98 -17.24
N ASP A 153 -16.19 10.31 -17.80
CA ASP A 153 -16.48 10.34 -19.24
C ASP A 153 -16.73 11.77 -19.76
N ASN A 154 -17.51 12.58 -19.03
CA ASN A 154 -17.76 13.98 -19.37
C ASN A 154 -16.48 14.84 -19.38
N HIS A 155 -15.43 14.40 -18.69
CA HIS A 155 -14.12 15.05 -18.66
C HIS A 155 -13.07 14.35 -19.54
N GLY A 156 -13.46 13.35 -20.34
CA GLY A 156 -12.54 12.61 -21.21
C GLY A 156 -11.56 11.69 -20.47
N ILE A 157 -11.85 11.35 -19.21
CA ILE A 157 -11.02 10.49 -18.36
C ILE A 157 -11.60 9.06 -18.37
N SER A 158 -10.75 8.06 -18.63
CA SER A 158 -11.19 6.66 -18.60
C SER A 158 -11.65 6.26 -17.19
N PRO A 159 -12.91 5.81 -17.00
CA PRO A 159 -13.43 5.45 -15.67
C PRO A 159 -13.04 4.03 -15.23
N SER A 160 -12.20 3.35 -16.02
CA SER A 160 -11.82 1.96 -15.77
C SER A 160 -10.61 1.86 -14.85
N TYR A 161 -10.73 1.02 -13.83
CA TYR A 161 -9.59 0.58 -13.02
C TYR A 161 -8.73 -0.48 -13.72
N ILE A 162 -9.28 -1.15 -14.75
CA ILE A 162 -8.48 -1.95 -15.68
C ILE A 162 -7.81 -0.96 -16.62
N LEU A 163 -6.49 -0.88 -16.51
CA LEU A 163 -5.66 0.10 -17.19
C LEU A 163 -5.55 -0.19 -18.70
N PRO A 164 -5.37 0.86 -19.54
CA PRO A 164 -5.28 0.74 -21.00
C PRO A 164 -4.10 -0.13 -21.45
N MET A 165 -4.20 -0.80 -22.60
CA MET A 165 -3.06 -1.49 -23.22
C MET A 165 -2.01 -0.48 -23.68
N PRO A 166 -0.74 -0.87 -23.83
CA PRO A 166 0.28 -0.01 -24.44
C PRO A 166 -0.11 0.49 -25.85
N GLU A 167 -0.90 -0.28 -26.58
CA GLU A 167 -1.42 0.08 -27.91
C GLU A 167 -2.55 1.14 -27.85
N ASP A 168 -3.19 1.29 -26.69
CA ASP A 168 -4.24 2.29 -26.43
C ASP A 168 -3.65 3.63 -25.94
N GLU A 169 -2.37 3.89 -26.19
CA GLU A 169 -1.72 5.15 -25.78
C GLU A 169 -2.44 6.34 -26.45
N ASN A 170 -2.93 7.27 -25.64
CA ASN A 170 -3.57 8.48 -26.14
C ASN A 170 -2.51 9.43 -26.73
N GLU A 171 -2.77 9.94 -27.94
CA GLU A 171 -1.87 10.90 -28.62
C GLU A 171 -1.84 12.30 -27.97
N ASP A 172 -2.66 12.54 -26.94
CA ASP A 172 -2.78 13.81 -26.24
C ASP A 172 -1.75 14.02 -25.11
N GLY A 173 -0.85 13.05 -24.91
CA GLY A 173 0.28 13.15 -23.99
C GLY A 173 -0.04 12.89 -22.52
N ARG A 174 -1.27 12.49 -22.17
CA ARG A 174 -1.69 12.27 -20.77
C ARG A 174 -0.88 11.18 -20.04
N HIS A 175 -0.32 10.21 -20.75
CA HIS A 175 0.50 9.13 -20.17
C HIS A 175 1.98 9.51 -19.97
N GLN A 176 2.39 10.69 -20.43
CA GLN A 176 3.79 11.14 -20.42
C GLN A 176 4.06 12.27 -19.41
N ASP A 177 3.01 12.78 -18.78
CA ASP A 177 3.12 13.85 -17.81
C ASP A 177 3.65 13.36 -16.45
N ALA A 178 3.47 14.17 -15.41
CA ALA A 178 3.86 13.82 -14.04
C ALA A 178 2.64 13.66 -13.12
N ASP A 179 1.45 13.51 -13.70
CA ASP A 179 0.21 13.31 -12.97
C ASP A 179 -0.14 11.82 -12.96
N ILE A 180 -0.96 11.42 -11.99
CA ILE A 180 -1.48 10.06 -11.84
C ILE A 180 -2.96 10.18 -11.59
N GLN A 181 -3.76 9.78 -12.57
CA GLN A 181 -5.20 9.98 -12.51
C GLN A 181 -5.89 9.00 -11.55
N THR A 182 -6.90 9.49 -10.84
CA THR A 182 -7.74 8.69 -9.94
C THR A 182 -9.23 8.91 -10.20
N LEU A 183 -10.03 7.89 -9.89
CA LEU A 183 -11.49 7.98 -9.96
C LEU A 183 -12.09 8.49 -8.63
N MET A 184 -11.61 9.64 -8.15
CA MET A 184 -12.07 10.26 -6.90
C MET A 184 -12.22 11.77 -7.06
N LEU A 185 -13.31 12.34 -6.52
CA LEU A 185 -13.44 13.80 -6.41
C LEU A 185 -12.40 14.39 -5.41
N PRO A 186 -12.06 15.68 -5.50
CA PRO A 186 -10.95 16.28 -4.74
C PRO A 186 -11.06 16.11 -3.22
N VAL A 187 -12.27 16.25 -2.67
CA VAL A 187 -12.54 16.09 -1.22
C VAL A 187 -12.30 14.64 -0.79
N ARG A 188 -12.68 13.66 -1.61
CA ARG A 188 -12.51 12.24 -1.31
C ARG A 188 -11.03 11.85 -1.41
N LEU A 189 -10.34 12.28 -2.48
CA LEU A 189 -8.91 12.05 -2.65
C LEU A 189 -8.12 12.56 -1.45
N THR A 190 -8.37 13.82 -1.03
CA THR A 190 -7.69 14.43 0.13
C THR A 190 -7.89 13.62 1.40
N ARG A 191 -9.11 13.13 1.65
CA ARG A 191 -9.44 12.31 2.81
C ARG A 191 -8.72 10.95 2.78
N VAL A 192 -8.72 10.29 1.63
CA VAL A 192 -8.08 8.97 1.45
C VAL A 192 -6.57 9.11 1.57
N ALA A 193 -5.94 10.03 0.84
CA ALA A 193 -4.50 10.25 0.89
C ALA A 193 -4.02 10.61 2.30
N LYS A 194 -4.72 11.51 3.00
CA LYS A 194 -4.42 11.82 4.40
C LYS A 194 -4.53 10.57 5.28
N SER A 195 -5.60 9.78 5.15
CA SER A 195 -5.77 8.56 5.93
C SER A 195 -4.69 7.52 5.67
N ILE A 196 -4.21 7.39 4.43
CA ILE A 196 -3.11 6.48 4.06
C ILE A 196 -1.82 6.95 4.74
N ILE A 197 -1.46 8.22 4.58
CA ILE A 197 -0.26 8.82 5.17
C ILE A 197 -0.26 8.67 6.70
N ASP A 198 -1.36 9.02 7.37
CA ASP A 198 -1.47 8.97 8.82
C ASP A 198 -1.31 7.53 9.36
N LYS A 199 -1.95 6.55 8.69
CA LYS A 199 -1.85 5.13 9.07
C LYS A 199 -0.45 4.56 8.85
N GLY A 200 0.17 4.84 7.70
CA GLY A 200 1.50 4.29 7.44
C GLY A 200 2.58 4.96 8.29
N ARG A 201 2.46 6.25 8.62
CA ARG A 201 3.34 6.89 9.63
C ARG A 201 3.19 6.29 11.01
N SER A 202 1.97 5.90 11.42
CA SER A 202 1.78 5.17 12.68
C SER A 202 2.53 3.84 12.65
N PHE A 203 2.34 3.08 11.57
CA PHE A 203 2.98 1.78 11.39
C PHE A 203 4.52 1.88 11.36
N GLU A 204 5.06 2.88 10.65
CA GLU A 204 6.48 3.14 10.56
C GLU A 204 7.06 3.55 11.92
N ARG A 205 6.37 4.37 12.72
CA ARG A 205 6.80 4.69 14.09
C ARG A 205 6.79 3.48 15.02
N GLU A 206 5.84 2.55 14.83
CA GLU A 206 5.71 1.35 15.65
C GLU A 206 6.73 0.26 15.29
N THR A 207 7.05 0.11 14.00
CA THR A 207 7.85 -1.02 13.50
C THR A 207 9.20 -0.64 12.90
N GLY A 208 9.42 0.65 12.61
CA GLY A 208 10.60 1.14 11.89
C GLY A 208 10.62 0.79 10.40
N VAL A 209 9.55 0.20 9.86
CA VAL A 209 9.51 -0.30 8.47
C VAL A 209 8.54 0.52 7.62
N ASN A 210 8.96 0.87 6.41
CA ASN A 210 8.10 1.45 5.39
C ASN A 210 7.11 0.40 4.87
N VAL A 211 5.82 0.72 4.92
CA VAL A 211 4.75 -0.19 4.45
C VAL A 211 4.01 0.34 3.24
N PHE A 212 4.40 1.50 2.72
CA PHE A 212 3.78 2.07 1.53
C PHE A 212 4.32 1.39 0.28
N HIS A 213 3.41 0.76 -0.45
CA HIS A 213 3.74 0.18 -1.74
C HIS A 213 2.77 0.61 -2.82
N ALA A 214 3.31 0.77 -4.03
CA ALA A 214 2.56 0.67 -5.26
C ALA A 214 2.48 -0.81 -5.66
N ALA A 215 1.26 -1.32 -5.73
CA ALA A 215 0.95 -2.65 -6.20
C ALA A 215 0.58 -2.59 -7.69
N PHE A 216 1.25 -3.41 -8.51
CA PHE A 216 1.02 -3.52 -9.94
C PHE A 216 0.52 -4.93 -10.25
N GLY A 217 -0.66 -4.99 -10.86
CA GLY A 217 -1.33 -6.24 -11.18
C GLY A 217 -1.95 -6.89 -9.96
N ILE A 218 -3.17 -7.39 -10.12
CA ILE A 218 -3.87 -8.16 -9.11
C ILE A 218 -4.20 -9.52 -9.67
N LEU A 219 -3.65 -10.55 -9.05
CA LEU A 219 -4.09 -11.91 -9.28
C LEU A 219 -5.43 -12.11 -8.58
N GLU A 220 -6.49 -12.27 -9.38
CA GLU A 220 -7.79 -12.77 -8.94
C GLU A 220 -7.77 -14.29 -9.03
N TRP A 221 -7.74 -14.97 -7.89
CA TRP A 221 -7.57 -16.42 -7.86
C TRP A 221 -8.49 -17.13 -6.86
N LYS A 222 -8.83 -18.38 -7.16
CA LYS A 222 -9.66 -19.22 -6.30
C LYS A 222 -9.44 -20.70 -6.60
N ASP A 223 -9.02 -21.44 -5.58
CA ASP A 223 -9.06 -22.90 -5.58
C ASP A 223 -10.53 -23.39 -5.64
N PRO A 224 -10.87 -24.45 -6.40
CA PRO A 224 -12.17 -25.11 -6.34
C PRO A 224 -12.74 -25.35 -4.93
N ALA A 225 -11.91 -25.61 -3.93
CA ALA A 225 -12.30 -25.83 -2.53
C ALA A 225 -12.71 -24.54 -1.81
N GLU A 226 -12.25 -23.38 -2.28
CA GLU A 226 -12.51 -22.09 -1.67
C GLU A 226 -13.91 -21.57 -2.02
N ARG A 227 -14.50 -20.77 -1.12
CA ARG A 227 -15.81 -20.16 -1.38
C ARG A 227 -15.71 -18.84 -2.14
N SER A 228 -14.70 -18.05 -1.78
CA SER A 228 -14.54 -16.68 -2.27
C SER A 228 -13.18 -16.48 -2.90
N LYS A 229 -13.15 -15.69 -3.96
CA LYS A 229 -11.92 -15.30 -4.66
C LYS A 229 -10.99 -14.49 -3.76
N PHE A 230 -9.70 -14.66 -3.97
CA PHE A 230 -8.63 -13.85 -3.43
C PHE A 230 -8.21 -12.81 -4.47
N LEU A 231 -7.76 -11.66 -3.98
CA LEU A 231 -7.26 -10.56 -4.80
C LEU A 231 -5.88 -10.19 -4.27
N SER A 232 -4.84 -10.75 -4.87
CA SER A 232 -3.47 -10.59 -4.36
C SER A 232 -2.65 -9.70 -5.30
N PRO A 233 -1.95 -8.68 -4.79
CA PRO A 233 -0.94 -7.94 -5.56
C PRO A 233 0.11 -8.90 -6.12
N LEU A 234 0.50 -8.71 -7.38
CA LEU A 234 1.57 -9.49 -7.98
C LEU A 234 2.94 -8.87 -7.70
N LEU A 235 3.10 -7.61 -8.09
CA LEU A 235 4.35 -6.87 -7.97
C LEU A 235 4.17 -5.67 -7.04
N LEU A 236 5.20 -5.37 -6.26
CA LEU A 236 5.21 -4.34 -5.23
C LEU A 236 6.43 -3.44 -5.41
N LEU A 237 6.21 -2.13 -5.41
CA LEU A 237 7.25 -1.13 -5.42
C LEU A 237 7.12 -0.30 -4.14
N GLU A 238 8.14 -0.24 -3.30
CA GLU A 238 8.12 0.68 -2.16
C GLU A 238 8.06 2.13 -2.63
N ILE A 239 7.14 2.90 -2.05
CA ILE A 239 6.90 4.29 -2.40
C ILE A 239 6.92 5.19 -1.17
N ARG A 240 7.11 6.49 -1.40
CA ARG A 240 6.82 7.57 -0.46
C ARG A 240 5.64 8.37 -0.96
N ILE A 241 4.78 8.83 -0.05
CA ILE A 241 3.72 9.79 -0.36
C ILE A 241 3.96 11.07 0.43
N ASP A 242 4.22 12.16 -0.28
CA ASP A 242 4.47 13.48 0.27
C ASP A 242 3.27 14.40 0.05
N ARG A 243 2.91 15.16 1.09
CA ARG A 243 1.88 16.19 1.00
C ARG A 243 2.53 17.56 0.82
N LYS A 244 2.14 18.26 -0.24
CA LYS A 244 2.56 19.64 -0.51
C LYS A 244 1.36 20.57 -0.43
N GLN A 245 1.58 21.82 0.00
CA GLN A 245 0.54 22.86 -0.05
C GLN A 245 0.67 23.60 -1.36
N SER A 246 -0.44 23.80 -2.05
CA SER A 246 -0.54 24.63 -3.26
C SER A 246 -1.62 25.70 -3.08
N PRO A 247 -1.65 26.76 -3.91
CA PRO A 247 -2.73 27.74 -3.92
C PRO A 247 -4.12 27.13 -4.16
N ARG A 248 -4.20 25.97 -4.84
CA ARG A 248 -5.44 25.25 -5.15
C ARG A 248 -5.81 24.20 -4.09
N GLY A 249 -5.02 24.07 -3.03
CA GLY A 249 -5.24 23.11 -1.95
C GLY A 249 -4.07 22.15 -1.75
N ALA A 250 -4.29 21.11 -0.94
CA ALA A 250 -3.26 20.11 -0.67
C ALA A 250 -3.06 19.18 -1.88
N GLU A 251 -1.82 19.10 -2.36
CA GLU A 251 -1.40 18.16 -3.39
C GLU A 251 -0.66 16.99 -2.74
N PHE A 252 -0.79 15.82 -3.36
CA PHE A 252 -0.13 14.60 -2.90
C PHE A 252 0.77 14.09 -4.01
N HIS A 253 2.03 13.82 -3.69
CA HIS A 253 3.01 13.31 -4.62
C HIS A 253 3.50 11.94 -4.19
N VAL A 254 3.75 11.07 -5.15
CA VAL A 254 4.30 9.74 -4.96
C VAL A 254 5.65 9.62 -5.67
N SER A 255 6.60 8.92 -5.05
CA SER A 255 7.88 8.56 -5.65
C SER A 255 8.30 7.16 -5.21
N GLY A 256 9.01 6.43 -6.06
CA GLY A 256 9.60 5.14 -5.70
C GLY A 256 10.83 5.31 -4.81
N ILE A 257 11.05 4.36 -3.91
CA ILE A 257 12.21 4.31 -3.01
C ILE A 257 13.15 3.17 -3.41
N GLU A 258 12.59 1.97 -3.57
CA GLU A 258 13.37 0.76 -3.85
C GLU A 258 13.10 0.20 -5.26
N LYS A 259 13.70 -0.96 -5.56
CA LYS A 259 13.36 -1.72 -6.75
C LYS A 259 12.02 -2.43 -6.56
N MET A 260 11.36 -2.68 -7.68
CA MET A 260 10.16 -3.50 -7.70
C MET A 260 10.49 -4.93 -7.29
N SER A 261 9.63 -5.52 -6.48
CA SER A 261 9.74 -6.87 -5.94
C SER A 261 8.46 -7.64 -6.20
N MET A 262 8.54 -8.97 -6.16
CA MET A 262 7.34 -9.82 -6.18
C MET A 262 6.72 -9.89 -4.80
N ASN A 263 5.43 -10.18 -4.75
CA ASN A 263 4.75 -10.44 -3.50
C ASN A 263 5.17 -11.80 -2.90
N THR A 264 6.20 -11.78 -2.05
CA THR A 264 6.72 -12.97 -1.37
C THR A 264 5.64 -13.71 -0.56
N THR A 265 4.68 -12.99 0.03
CA THR A 265 3.62 -13.64 0.83
C THR A 265 2.69 -14.46 -0.05
N LEU A 266 2.31 -13.92 -1.22
CA LEU A 266 1.53 -14.65 -2.21
C LEU A 266 2.28 -15.88 -2.73
N MET A 267 3.54 -15.71 -3.14
CA MET A 267 4.36 -16.81 -3.66
C MET A 267 4.46 -17.95 -2.65
N GLN A 268 4.72 -17.63 -1.38
CA GLN A 268 4.84 -18.63 -0.32
C GLN A 268 3.50 -19.28 0.02
N LYS A 269 2.38 -18.54 -0.02
CA LYS A 269 1.04 -19.12 0.14
C LYS A 269 0.75 -20.14 -0.95
N LEU A 270 0.93 -19.77 -2.21
CA LEU A 270 0.73 -20.65 -3.36
C LEU A 270 1.63 -21.89 -3.30
N GLN A 271 2.90 -21.72 -2.92
CA GLN A 271 3.85 -22.81 -2.85
C GLN A 271 3.57 -23.77 -1.68
N SER A 272 3.29 -23.23 -0.48
CA SER A 272 3.16 -24.03 0.74
C SER A 272 1.79 -24.69 0.89
N GLU A 273 0.73 -24.02 0.47
CA GLU A 273 -0.65 -24.53 0.61
C GLU A 273 -1.10 -25.30 -0.64
N HIS A 274 -0.58 -24.95 -1.83
CA HIS A 274 -1.07 -25.49 -3.10
C HIS A 274 0.01 -26.09 -4.01
N GLY A 275 1.30 -26.02 -3.63
CA GLY A 275 2.39 -26.53 -4.45
C GLY A 275 2.62 -25.76 -5.76
N LEU A 276 2.10 -24.54 -5.88
CA LEU A 276 2.16 -23.71 -7.08
C LEU A 276 3.28 -22.68 -6.98
N ALA A 277 4.02 -22.49 -8.07
CA ALA A 277 5.05 -21.48 -8.19
C ALA A 277 4.67 -20.44 -9.25
N LEU A 278 4.74 -19.16 -8.88
CA LEU A 278 4.65 -18.07 -9.84
C LEU A 278 5.99 -17.90 -10.57
N PRO A 279 5.99 -17.47 -11.85
CA PRO A 279 7.21 -17.12 -12.56
C PRO A 279 7.95 -15.98 -11.84
N GLY A 280 9.27 -16.00 -11.94
CA GLY A 280 10.12 -14.94 -11.41
C GLY A 280 10.00 -13.65 -12.22
N TYR A 281 10.10 -12.50 -11.55
CA TYR A 281 10.21 -11.19 -12.17
C TYR A 281 11.62 -10.63 -11.92
N GLU A 282 12.43 -10.51 -12.97
CA GLU A 282 13.80 -9.99 -12.90
C GLU A 282 13.90 -8.52 -13.35
N GLY A 283 12.75 -7.85 -13.53
CA GLY A 283 12.66 -6.55 -14.17
C GLY A 283 12.30 -6.68 -15.66
N GLY A 284 11.94 -5.55 -16.27
CA GLY A 284 11.46 -5.50 -17.66
C GLY A 284 10.06 -4.94 -17.76
N SER A 285 9.29 -5.41 -18.74
CA SER A 285 7.89 -5.04 -18.89
C SER A 285 7.01 -5.73 -17.85
N ILE A 286 6.13 -4.96 -17.24
CA ILE A 286 5.07 -5.44 -16.36
C ILE A 286 4.02 -6.21 -17.16
N GLU A 287 3.71 -5.77 -18.38
CA GLU A 287 2.75 -6.44 -19.24
C GLU A 287 3.22 -7.85 -19.63
N ASP A 288 4.50 -8.00 -19.99
CA ASP A 288 5.09 -9.32 -20.25
C ASP A 288 4.98 -10.22 -19.01
N TYR A 289 5.22 -9.67 -17.82
CA TYR A 289 5.07 -10.43 -16.58
C TYR A 289 3.62 -10.84 -16.30
N PHE A 290 2.65 -9.98 -16.62
CA PHE A 290 1.23 -10.32 -16.49
C PHE A 290 0.85 -11.51 -17.37
N LEU A 291 1.36 -11.57 -18.61
CA LEU A 291 1.16 -12.72 -19.49
C LEU A 291 1.78 -13.99 -18.91
N LEU A 292 3.04 -13.93 -18.45
CA LEU A 292 3.70 -15.07 -17.81
C LEU A 292 2.95 -15.56 -16.56
N ALA A 293 2.46 -14.64 -15.74
CA ALA A 293 1.70 -14.97 -14.54
C ALA A 293 0.31 -15.57 -14.87
N GLU A 294 -0.31 -15.17 -15.98
CA GLU A 294 -1.56 -15.77 -16.48
C GLU A 294 -1.31 -17.21 -16.96
N GLU A 295 -0.20 -17.49 -17.65
CA GLU A 295 0.17 -18.83 -18.12
C GLU A 295 0.44 -19.83 -16.99
N ALA A 296 0.77 -19.34 -15.79
CA ALA A 296 0.96 -20.17 -14.59
C ALA A 296 -0.36 -20.72 -14.00
N ALA A 297 -1.51 -20.45 -14.65
CA ALA A 297 -2.82 -20.85 -14.17
C ALA A 297 -2.94 -22.38 -13.98
N PRO A 298 -3.26 -22.85 -12.75
CA PRO A 298 -3.56 -24.26 -12.51
C PRO A 298 -4.89 -24.66 -13.15
N LYS A 299 -4.97 -25.91 -13.63
CA LYS A 299 -6.19 -26.44 -14.27
C LYS A 299 -7.37 -26.44 -13.29
N GLY A 300 -8.49 -25.88 -13.73
CA GLY A 300 -9.77 -25.90 -13.01
C GLY A 300 -9.93 -24.83 -11.94
N TRP A 301 -8.97 -23.91 -11.79
CA TRP A 301 -9.06 -22.78 -10.88
C TRP A 301 -9.66 -21.56 -11.57
N ASP A 302 -10.28 -20.67 -10.79
CA ASP A 302 -10.45 -19.30 -11.26
C ASP A 302 -9.09 -18.62 -11.14
N TRP A 303 -8.51 -18.17 -12.26
CA TRP A 303 -7.23 -17.49 -12.31
C TRP A 303 -7.32 -16.38 -13.35
N LYS A 304 -7.09 -15.15 -12.94
CA LYS A 304 -7.14 -13.98 -13.84
C LYS A 304 -6.25 -12.87 -13.32
N ILE A 305 -5.40 -12.34 -14.18
CA ILE A 305 -4.66 -11.11 -13.90
C ILE A 305 -5.56 -9.90 -14.23
N ARG A 306 -5.73 -9.02 -13.24
CA ARG A 306 -6.34 -7.71 -13.41
C ARG A 306 -5.22 -6.67 -13.53
N ARG A 307 -5.19 -5.97 -14.66
CA ARG A 307 -4.24 -4.88 -14.97
C ARG A 307 -4.61 -3.63 -14.18
N GLU A 308 -4.50 -3.67 -12.87
CA GLU A 308 -4.80 -2.56 -11.97
C GLU A 308 -3.53 -2.11 -11.24
N VAL A 309 -3.42 -0.81 -10.99
CA VAL A 309 -2.40 -0.24 -10.11
C VAL A 309 -3.06 0.44 -8.92
N MET A 310 -2.47 0.26 -7.74
CA MET A 310 -2.96 0.90 -6.53
C MET A 310 -1.83 1.26 -5.57
N PHE A 311 -2.03 2.33 -4.82
CA PHE A 311 -1.13 2.80 -3.76
C PHE A 311 -1.78 2.58 -2.41
N GLY A 312 -1.05 2.01 -1.47
CA GLY A 312 -1.62 1.74 -0.15
C GLY A 312 -0.64 1.15 0.83
N ILE A 313 -1.20 0.70 1.95
CA ILE A 313 -0.45 0.05 3.03
C ILE A 313 -0.46 -1.45 2.79
N PHE A 314 0.72 -2.00 2.56
CA PHE A 314 0.99 -3.42 2.38
C PHE A 314 2.07 -3.83 3.40
N PRO A 315 1.67 -4.34 4.58
CA PRO A 315 2.62 -4.64 5.64
C PRO A 315 3.62 -5.72 5.22
N SER A 316 4.87 -5.31 4.98
CA SER A 316 5.98 -6.16 4.58
C SER A 316 7.02 -6.36 5.69
N SER A 317 6.79 -5.87 6.92
CA SER A 317 7.79 -5.91 8.00
C SER A 317 8.35 -7.30 8.26
N LYS A 318 7.50 -8.32 8.14
CA LYS A 318 7.90 -9.73 8.29
C LYS A 318 8.59 -10.31 7.05
N ILE A 319 8.47 -9.67 5.87
CA ILE A 319 9.16 -10.07 4.63
C ILE A 319 10.65 -9.75 4.71
N ALA A 320 11.02 -8.58 5.25
CA ALA A 320 12.44 -8.24 5.49
C ALA A 320 13.08 -9.29 6.41
N MET A 321 12.43 -9.59 7.54
CA MET A 321 12.86 -10.66 8.45
C MET A 321 12.91 -12.04 7.77
N TYR A 322 11.93 -12.36 6.92
CA TYR A 322 11.87 -13.61 6.17
C TYR A 322 13.08 -13.79 5.23
N HIS A 323 13.54 -12.72 4.58
CA HIS A 323 14.73 -12.75 3.73
C HIS A 323 16.03 -12.75 4.54
N ASP A 324 16.07 -12.08 5.69
CA ASP A 324 17.25 -12.02 6.56
C ASP A 324 17.55 -13.33 7.26
N LEU A 325 16.51 -14.11 7.55
CA LEU A 325 16.62 -15.43 8.18
C LEU A 325 16.89 -16.56 7.19
N ASP A 326 17.16 -16.25 5.91
CA ASP A 326 17.37 -17.26 4.86
C ASP A 326 18.73 -17.97 4.98
N PRO A 327 18.75 -19.28 5.31
CA PRO A 327 20.00 -20.04 5.42
C PRO A 327 20.83 -20.07 4.13
N SER A 328 20.18 -19.95 2.96
CA SER A 328 20.91 -19.94 1.67
C SER A 328 21.61 -18.61 1.40
N ARG A 329 21.20 -17.53 2.07
CA ARG A 329 21.81 -16.19 1.94
C ARG A 329 22.82 -15.91 3.03
N ARG A 330 22.60 -16.45 4.23
CA ARG A 330 23.45 -16.27 5.41
C ARG A 330 23.62 -17.61 6.11
N ALA A 331 24.86 -17.98 6.42
CA ALA A 331 25.17 -19.17 7.20
C ALA A 331 24.85 -18.98 8.69
N LEU A 332 23.58 -18.76 9.01
CA LEU A 332 23.12 -18.48 10.38
C LEU A 332 23.36 -19.66 11.32
N ALA A 333 23.36 -20.89 10.80
CA ALA A 333 23.72 -22.08 11.56
C ALA A 333 25.20 -22.11 12.00
N ASP A 334 26.08 -21.30 11.41
CA ASP A 334 27.47 -21.17 11.86
C ASP A 334 27.60 -20.27 13.10
N ASN A 335 26.57 -19.47 13.40
CA ASN A 335 26.55 -18.65 14.60
C ASN A 335 26.19 -19.53 15.82
N GLU A 336 27.10 -19.60 16.78
CA GLU A 336 26.97 -20.45 17.96
C GLU A 336 25.74 -20.14 18.81
N VAL A 337 25.35 -18.86 18.92
CA VAL A 337 24.15 -18.45 19.67
C VAL A 337 22.89 -18.95 18.97
N VAL A 338 22.81 -18.79 17.65
CA VAL A 338 21.69 -19.26 16.83
C VAL A 338 21.60 -20.78 16.88
N ALA A 339 22.73 -21.47 16.71
CA ALA A 339 22.79 -22.92 16.80
C ALA A 339 22.38 -23.41 18.19
N THR A 340 22.79 -22.73 19.26
CA THR A 340 22.39 -23.10 20.63
C THR A 340 20.89 -22.90 20.86
N MET A 341 20.35 -21.75 20.47
CA MET A 341 18.91 -21.45 20.59
C MET A 341 18.04 -22.41 19.78
N LEU A 342 18.48 -22.78 18.57
CA LEU A 342 17.67 -23.57 17.65
C LEU A 342 18.01 -25.06 17.66
N ALA A 343 19.15 -25.52 18.17
CA ALA A 343 19.45 -26.95 18.27
C ALA A 343 19.13 -27.52 19.65
N SER A 344 19.05 -26.67 20.68
CA SER A 344 18.50 -27.11 21.96
C SER A 344 17.02 -27.46 21.77
N SER A 345 16.68 -28.72 22.02
CA SER A 345 15.30 -29.08 22.31
C SER A 345 14.99 -28.40 23.63
N GLY A 346 14.10 -27.42 23.62
CA GLY A 346 13.73 -26.68 24.81
C GLY A 346 13.53 -27.63 25.98
N VAL A 347 14.28 -27.39 27.06
CA VAL A 347 13.76 -27.72 28.38
C VAL A 347 12.52 -26.84 28.51
N GLY A 348 11.40 -27.41 28.09
CA GLY A 348 10.12 -26.74 28.08
C GLY A 348 9.74 -26.37 29.50
N ASP A 349 9.11 -25.20 29.60
CA ASP A 349 8.44 -24.64 30.77
C ASP A 349 9.36 -23.98 31.81
N GLY A 350 9.54 -22.67 31.68
CA GLY A 350 9.81 -21.79 32.81
C GLY A 350 11.05 -22.08 33.66
N SER A 351 12.14 -22.63 33.10
CA SER A 351 13.41 -22.64 33.81
C SER A 351 13.93 -21.20 33.88
N TYR A 352 13.50 -20.47 34.91
CA TYR A 352 14.21 -19.29 35.37
C TYR A 352 15.70 -19.65 35.44
N ALA A 353 16.57 -18.72 35.01
CA ALA A 353 18.00 -18.87 35.21
C ALA A 353 18.26 -19.21 36.68
N GLU A 354 19.25 -20.07 36.94
CA GLU A 354 19.60 -20.42 38.32
C GLU A 354 19.93 -19.14 39.08
N THR A 355 19.22 -18.89 40.18
CA THR A 355 19.51 -17.72 41.02
C THR A 355 20.81 -17.97 41.78
N TYR A 356 21.74 -17.03 41.66
CA TYR A 356 22.98 -17.05 42.44
C TYR A 356 22.72 -16.55 43.86
N GLU A 357 23.44 -17.11 44.84
CA GLU A 357 23.42 -16.60 46.20
C GLU A 357 24.16 -15.26 46.28
N THR A 358 23.42 -14.16 46.44
CA THR A 358 23.96 -12.80 46.53
C THR A 358 24.95 -12.60 47.67
N ASP A 359 24.82 -13.41 48.73
CA ASP A 359 25.67 -13.34 49.93
C ASP A 359 26.99 -14.12 49.79
N ASP A 360 27.18 -14.90 48.73
CA ASP A 360 28.44 -15.58 48.47
C ASP A 360 29.53 -14.54 48.11
N PRO A 361 30.62 -14.41 48.90
CA PRO A 361 31.68 -13.44 48.65
C PRO A 361 32.34 -13.56 47.27
N GLU A 362 32.34 -14.75 46.67
CA GLU A 362 32.87 -14.96 45.32
C GLU A 362 31.91 -14.42 44.27
N VAL A 363 30.59 -14.58 44.45
CA VAL A 363 29.56 -13.99 43.58
C VAL A 363 29.52 -12.47 43.70
N ALA A 364 29.60 -11.96 44.93
CA ALA A 364 29.59 -10.53 45.21
C ALA A 364 30.79 -9.76 44.59
N ARG A 365 31.91 -10.44 44.35
CA ARG A 365 33.09 -9.88 43.68
C ARG A 365 32.94 -9.80 42.17
N MET A 366 32.08 -10.63 41.57
CA MET A 366 31.86 -10.66 40.12
C MET A 366 31.05 -9.45 39.66
N VAL A 367 30.11 -8.97 40.49
CA VAL A 367 29.22 -7.86 40.15
C VAL A 367 29.83 -6.52 40.64
N PRO A 368 29.93 -5.49 39.78
CA PRO A 368 30.38 -4.16 40.21
C PRO A 368 29.42 -3.53 41.23
N HIS A 369 29.88 -2.51 41.95
CA HIS A 369 29.05 -1.80 42.93
C HIS A 369 27.76 -1.26 42.28
N LEU A 370 26.62 -1.70 42.83
CA LEU A 370 25.31 -1.31 42.35
C LEU A 370 25.00 0.13 42.75
N VAL A 371 24.46 0.91 41.81
CA VAL A 371 23.99 2.29 42.06
C VAL A 371 22.54 2.29 42.57
N MET A 372 21.80 1.21 42.29
CA MET A 372 20.42 0.98 42.71
C MET A 372 20.29 -0.41 43.29
N ASP A 373 19.35 -0.59 44.22
CA ASP A 373 19.06 -1.91 44.78
C ASP A 373 18.54 -2.85 43.68
N ALA A 374 19.04 -4.08 43.67
CA ALA A 374 18.64 -5.12 42.73
C ALA A 374 17.98 -6.28 43.50
N ASP A 375 16.86 -6.79 42.99
CA ASP A 375 16.27 -8.04 43.48
C ASP A 375 17.17 -9.25 43.12
N ALA A 376 16.92 -10.41 43.75
CA ALA A 376 17.75 -11.61 43.55
C ALA A 376 17.86 -12.05 42.07
N SER A 377 16.82 -11.82 41.26
CA SER A 377 16.82 -12.17 39.84
C SER A 377 17.56 -11.14 38.98
N GLN A 378 17.46 -9.84 39.31
CA GLN A 378 18.27 -8.79 38.69
C GLN A 378 19.74 -8.98 39.02
N TYR A 379 20.05 -9.34 40.26
CA TYR A 379 21.41 -9.61 40.70
C TYR A 379 22.00 -10.80 39.94
N SER A 380 21.23 -11.87 39.80
CA SER A 380 21.67 -13.06 39.03
C SER A 380 21.95 -12.72 37.57
N ALA A 381 21.09 -11.92 36.92
CA ALA A 381 21.35 -11.44 35.56
C ALA A 381 22.63 -10.60 35.45
N LEU A 382 22.98 -9.81 36.49
CA LEU A 382 24.24 -9.06 36.54
C LEU A 382 25.46 -9.97 36.69
N VAL A 383 25.34 -11.07 37.43
CA VAL A 383 26.39 -12.09 37.56
C VAL A 383 26.66 -12.72 36.19
N ASP A 384 25.62 -13.21 35.52
CA ASP A 384 25.74 -13.82 34.19
C ASP A 384 26.36 -12.80 33.19
N ALA A 385 26.03 -11.51 33.32
CA ALA A 385 26.51 -10.46 32.41
C ALA A 385 27.98 -10.15 32.67
N ALA A 386 28.40 -10.15 33.94
CA ALA A 386 29.79 -9.99 34.34
C ALA A 386 30.67 -11.15 33.88
N GLN A 387 30.09 -12.35 33.77
CA GLN A 387 30.77 -13.54 33.24
C GLN A 387 30.90 -13.53 31.71
N GLY A 388 30.16 -12.64 31.03
CA GLY A 388 30.17 -12.50 29.57
C GLY A 388 29.27 -13.50 28.85
N ASP A 389 28.29 -14.08 29.56
CA ASP A 389 27.37 -15.04 28.97
C ASP A 389 26.34 -14.38 28.05
N ASN A 390 25.93 -15.10 27.01
CA ASN A 390 24.85 -14.68 26.14
C ASN A 390 23.51 -14.92 26.84
N MET A 391 22.75 -13.86 27.10
CA MET A 391 21.47 -13.95 27.80
C MET A 391 20.37 -13.12 27.12
N ALA A 392 19.13 -13.47 27.40
CA ALA A 392 17.96 -12.64 27.13
C ALA A 392 17.28 -12.32 28.46
N ILE A 393 17.09 -11.03 28.75
CA ILE A 393 16.42 -10.57 29.96
C ILE A 393 14.97 -10.23 29.59
N GLU A 394 14.01 -10.85 30.29
CA GLU A 394 12.59 -10.58 30.13
C GLU A 394 11.98 -10.22 31.50
N GLY A 395 11.21 -9.14 31.55
CA GLY A 395 10.55 -8.67 32.76
C GLY A 395 9.27 -7.88 32.45
N PRO A 396 8.26 -7.90 33.34
CA PRO A 396 7.07 -7.07 33.19
C PRO A 396 7.40 -5.57 33.13
N PRO A 397 6.55 -4.73 32.50
CA PRO A 397 6.74 -3.29 32.48
C PRO A 397 6.89 -2.71 33.89
N GLY A 398 7.93 -1.91 34.11
CA GLY A 398 8.22 -1.30 35.40
C GLY A 398 9.05 -2.16 36.37
N SER A 399 9.46 -3.37 35.96
CA SER A 399 10.35 -4.23 36.76
C SER A 399 11.80 -3.74 36.83
N GLY A 400 12.21 -2.81 35.96
CA GLY A 400 13.59 -2.31 35.91
C GLY A 400 14.61 -3.33 35.38
N LYS A 401 14.14 -4.41 34.75
CA LYS A 401 14.95 -5.37 33.98
C LYS A 401 15.18 -4.90 32.56
#